data_AF-A0A660XGL4-F1
#
_entry.id   AF-A0A660XGL4-F1
#
_cell.length_a   1.000
_cell.length_b   1.000
_cell.length_c   1.000
_cell.angle_alpha   90.00
_cell.angle_beta   90.00
_cell.angle_gamma   90.00
#
_symmetry.space_group_name_H-M   'P 1'
#
loop_
_entity.id
_entity.type
_entity.pdbx_description
1 polymer ?
#
loop_
_entity_poly.entity_id
_entity_poly.type
_entity_poly.pdbx_seq_one_letter_code
_entity_poly.pdbx_strand_id
1 'polypeptide(L)' 'MHNLKTNFDKIFPIVKDFLDNFINFDGNVFKSGGEPKFSDLKFITFSISSENLLFHKLKSDYASCFSNLIDR' A
#
# COMPACT_ATOMS: atom_id res chain seq x y z
N MET A 1 4.09 15.04 13.20
CA MET A 1 3.22 14.46 12.14
C MET A 1 3.22 12.94 12.31
N HIS A 2 2.17 12.37 12.92
CA HIS A 2 2.16 10.97 13.39
C HIS A 2 1.06 10.08 12.79
N ASN A 3 0.33 10.54 11.75
CA ASN A 3 -0.77 9.75 11.21
C ASN A 3 -0.37 9.09 9.88
N LEU A 4 0.02 7.82 9.97
CA LEU A 4 0.43 7.00 8.84
C LEU A 4 -0.67 6.92 7.78
N LYS A 5 -1.93 6.88 8.22
CA LYS A 5 -3.09 6.93 7.32
C LYS A 5 -3.18 8.25 6.55
N THR A 6 -2.94 9.38 7.20
CA THR A 6 -2.95 10.69 6.52
C THR A 6 -1.82 10.83 5.50
N ASN A 7 -0.64 10.28 5.77
CA ASN A 7 0.45 10.27 4.81
C ASN A 7 0.13 9.35 3.63
N PHE A 8 -0.42 8.15 3.90
CA PHE A 8 -0.88 7.23 2.88
C PHE A 8 -1.95 7.88 1.99
N ASP A 9 -2.99 8.47 2.57
CA ASP A 9 -4.09 9.09 1.84
C ASP A 9 -3.60 10.25 0.93
N LYS A 10 -2.49 10.92 1.28
CA LYS A 10 -1.86 11.96 0.45
C LYS A 10 -0.97 11.39 -0.67
N ILE A 11 -0.21 10.34 -0.39
CA ILE A 11 0.77 9.77 -1.33
C ILE A 11 0.09 8.82 -2.33
N PHE A 12 -0.94 8.09 -1.89
CA PHE A 12 -1.67 7.13 -2.70
C PHE A 12 -2.17 7.69 -4.05
N PRO A 13 -2.85 8.85 -4.12
CA PRO A 13 -3.29 9.39 -5.41
C PRO A 13 -2.11 9.73 -6.33
N ILE A 14 -1.00 10.24 -5.78
CA ILE A 14 0.20 10.58 -6.58
C ILE A 14 0.81 9.32 -7.18
N VAL A 15 0.95 8.26 -6.36
CA VAL A 15 1.48 6.97 -6.81
C VAL A 15 0.55 6.31 -7.82
N LYS A 16 -0.77 6.43 -7.62
CA LYS A 16 -1.78 5.94 -8.57
C LYS A 16 -1.64 6.61 -9.93
N ASP A 17 -1.61 7.95 -9.97
CA ASP A 17 -1.50 8.69 -11.22
C ASP A 17 -0.17 8.42 -11.94
N PHE A 18 0.91 8.22 -11.19
CA PHE A 18 2.22 7.90 -11.76
C PHE A 18 2.29 6.47 -12.34
N LEU A 19 1.62 5.51 -11.70
CA LEU A 19 1.66 4.10 -12.06
C LEU A 19 0.45 3.63 -12.86
N ASP A 20 -0.48 4.51 -13.22
CA ASP A 20 -1.74 4.17 -13.90
C ASP A 20 -1.52 3.34 -15.18
N ASN A 21 -0.44 3.65 -15.92
CA ASN A 21 -0.06 2.91 -17.14
C ASN A 21 0.62 1.54 -16.88
N PHE A 22 1.01 1.27 -15.64
CA PHE A 22 1.78 0.08 -15.24
C PHE A 22 0.97 -0.91 -14.39
N ILE A 23 -0.23 -0.50 -13.96
CA ILE A 23 -1.11 -1.28 -13.09
C ILE A 23 -2.39 -1.68 -13.81
N ASN A 24 -2.97 -2.80 -13.41
CA ASN A 24 -4.31 -3.21 -13.82
C ASN A 24 -5.39 -2.46 -12.99
N PHE A 25 -6.66 -2.72 -13.29
CA PHE A 25 -7.80 -2.14 -12.58
C PHE A 25 -7.77 -2.40 -11.06
N ASP A 26 -7.21 -3.53 -10.63
CA ASP A 26 -7.05 -3.92 -9.23
C ASP A 26 -5.84 -3.26 -8.53
N GLY A 27 -5.08 -2.41 -9.23
CA GLY A 27 -3.89 -1.75 -8.70
C GLY A 27 -2.72 -2.72 -8.51
N ASN A 28 -2.61 -3.75 -9.34
CA ASN A 28 -1.51 -4.70 -9.39
C ASN A 28 -0.67 -4.46 -10.64
N VAL A 29 0.65 -4.64 -10.53
CA VAL A 29 1.51 -4.52 -11.71
C VAL A 29 1.23 -5.67 -12.65
N PHE A 30 1.23 -5.40 -13.97
CA PHE A 30 1.09 -6.45 -14.98
C PHE A 30 2.23 -7.47 -14.84
N LYS A 31 1.96 -8.61 -14.22
CA LYS A 31 2.91 -9.71 -14.03
C LYS A 31 2.28 -11.05 -14.42
N SER A 32 3.07 -11.93 -15.01
CA SER A 32 2.67 -13.32 -15.22
C SER A 32 2.70 -14.07 -13.89
N GLY A 33 1.54 -14.45 -13.36
CA GLY A 33 1.41 -15.17 -12.09
C GLY A 33 0.04 -15.02 -11.45
N GLY A 34 -0.12 -15.59 -10.26
CA GLY A 34 -1.34 -15.41 -9.47
C GLY A 34 -1.50 -13.97 -8.97
N GLU A 35 -2.75 -13.52 -8.88
CA GLU A 35 -3.06 -12.21 -8.31
C GLU A 35 -2.64 -12.15 -6.84
N PRO A 36 -1.92 -11.09 -6.43
CA PRO A 36 -1.49 -10.96 -5.04
C PRO A 36 -2.69 -10.69 -4.13
N LYS A 37 -2.67 -11.23 -2.90
CA LYS A 37 -3.69 -10.97 -1.87
C LYS A 37 -3.75 -9.49 -1.45
N PHE A 38 -2.67 -8.76 -1.68
CA PHE A 38 -2.54 -7.34 -1.37
C PHE A 38 -2.08 -6.57 -2.60
N SER A 39 -2.68 -5.41 -2.83
CA SER A 39 -2.41 -4.60 -4.02
C SER A 39 -0.97 -4.09 -4.04
N ASP A 40 -0.29 -4.29 -5.18
CA ASP A 40 1.08 -3.83 -5.40
C ASP A 40 1.17 -2.30 -5.28
N LEU A 41 0.16 -1.57 -5.77
CA LEU A 41 0.06 -0.10 -5.64
C LEU A 41 0.03 0.35 -4.18
N LYS A 42 -0.79 -0.32 -3.35
CA LYS A 42 -0.87 -0.02 -1.91
C LYS A 42 0.47 -0.28 -1.24
N PHE A 43 1.14 -1.38 -1.60
CA PHE A 43 2.46 -1.71 -1.07
C PHE A 43 3.52 -0.64 -1.40
N ILE A 44 3.59 -0.20 -2.64
CA ILE A 44 4.53 0.85 -3.07
C ILE A 44 4.28 2.15 -2.30
N THR A 45 3.00 2.55 -2.21
CA THR A 45 2.59 3.73 -1.43
C THR A 45 3.04 3.62 0.02
N PHE A 46 2.85 2.45 0.64
CA PHE A 46 3.29 2.20 2.00
C PHE A 46 4.81 2.33 2.14
N SER A 47 5.57 1.68 1.26
CA SER A 47 7.04 1.72 1.30
C SER A 47 7.60 3.14 1.23
N ILE A 48 6.93 4.06 0.53
CA ILE A 48 7.32 5.47 0.46
C ILE A 48 6.92 6.22 1.74
N SER A 49 5.77 5.87 2.32
CA SER A 49 5.17 6.62 3.44
C SER A 49 5.75 6.32 4.83
N SER A 50 6.52 5.23 5.00
CA SER A 50 6.94 4.77 6.33
C SER A 50 8.34 4.14 6.32
N GLU A 51 9.27 4.84 6.96
CA GLU A 51 10.62 4.36 7.23
C GLU A 51 10.62 3.40 8.45
N ASN A 52 11.10 2.17 8.25
CA ASN A 52 11.55 1.18 9.23
C ASN A 52 10.59 0.51 10.24
N LEU A 53 9.40 1.04 10.58
CA LEU A 53 8.48 0.37 11.53
C LEU A 53 7.05 0.22 11.01
N LEU A 54 6.95 -0.15 9.73
CA LEU A 54 5.72 -0.16 8.95
C LEU A 54 4.76 -1.28 9.41
N PHE A 55 5.21 -2.53 9.39
CA PHE A 55 4.35 -3.69 9.64
C PHE A 55 3.87 -3.78 11.10
N HIS A 56 4.72 -3.45 12.06
CA HIS A 56 4.35 -3.51 13.47
C HIS A 56 3.27 -2.48 13.82
N LYS A 57 3.41 -1.23 13.36
CA LYS A 57 2.41 -0.17 13.57
C LYS A 57 1.14 -0.41 12.79
N LEU A 58 1.24 -0.95 11.58
CA LEU A 58 0.06 -1.30 10.79
C LEU A 58 -0.76 -2.41 11.46
N LYS A 59 -0.11 -3.41 12.07
CA LYS A 59 -0.80 -4.47 12.81
C LYS A 59 -1.35 -4.00 14.17
N SER A 60 -0.69 -3.10 14.91
CA SER A 60 -1.21 -2.65 16.21
C SER A 60 -2.22 -1.51 16.08
N ASP A 61 -1.84 -0.43 15.38
CA ASP A 61 -2.54 0.86 15.47
C ASP A 61 -3.52 1.08 14.31
N TYR A 62 -3.32 0.37 13.19
CA TYR A 62 -4.09 0.58 11.95
C TYR A 62 -4.70 -0.70 11.36
N ALA A 63 -4.82 -1.78 12.15
CA ALA A 63 -5.38 -3.05 11.68
C ALA A 63 -6.80 -2.89 11.12
N SER A 64 -7.60 -2.01 11.71
CA SER A 64 -8.96 -1.70 11.25
C SER A 64 -8.99 -0.97 9.90
N CYS A 65 -7.93 -0.24 9.55
CA CYS A 65 -7.86 0.52 8.31
C CYS A 65 -7.35 -0.33 7.13
N PHE A 66 -6.68 -1.45 7.41
CA PHE A 66 -5.97 -2.26 6.42
C PHE A 66 -6.21 -3.76 6.66
N SER A 67 -7.42 -4.24 6.37
CA SER A 67 -7.82 -5.65 6.58
C SER A 67 -7.04 -6.68 5.74
N ASN A 68 -6.44 -6.25 4.63
CA ASN A 68 -5.81 -7.15 3.66
C ASN A 68 -4.28 -7.20 3.80
N LEU A 69 -3.74 -6.78 4.95
CA LEU A 69 -2.31 -6.82 5.22
C LEU A 69 -1.77 -8.25 5.11
N ILE A 70 -0.65 -8.40 4.40
CA ILE A 70 0.05 -9.68 4.33
C ILE A 70 0.66 -9.94 5.70
N ASP A 71 0.22 -11.01 6.35
CA ASP A 71 0.85 -11.53 7.56
C ASP A 71 2.17 -12.18 7.15
N ARG A 72 3.28 -11.52 7.46
CA ARG A 72 4.62 -12.09 7.34
C ARG A 72 5.08 -12.56 8.71
#